data_AF-X1QE21-F1
#
_entry.id   AF-X1QE21-F1
#
_cell.length_a   1.000
_cell.length_b   1.000
_cell.length_c   1.000
_cell.angle_alpha   90.00
_cell.angle_beta   90.00
_cell.angle_gamma   90.00
#
_symmetry.space_group_name_H-M   'P 1'
#
loop_
_entity.id
_entity.type
_entity.pdbx_description
1 polymer ?
#
loop_
_entity_poly.entity_id
_entity_poly.type
_entity_poly.pdbx_seq_one_letter_code
_entity_poly.pdbx_strand_id
1 'polypeptide(L)'
;MEHTIAYLRKYGVENIILAPSYLPEVIQNYFGDGSKLGARLTYTVETNPLGTAGAVKNAEQYLDSTFVVLNGDIFTDLNIGDMLAFHQRKGAKATIALTQVDNPNAFGLVETASDRRVTGFVEKPSPDQVTTNWINAGIY
;
A
#
# COMPACT_ATOMS: atom_id res chain seq x y z
N MET A 1 6.19 10.86 -4.81
CA MET A 1 5.49 10.22 -5.96
C MET A 1 6.44 9.76 -7.05
N GLU A 2 7.30 10.61 -7.66
CA GLU A 2 8.29 10.12 -8.66
C GLU A 2 9.15 8.97 -8.14
N HIS A 3 9.67 9.12 -6.92
CA HIS A 3 10.43 8.06 -6.25
C HIS A 3 9.64 6.75 -6.15
N THR A 4 8.37 6.83 -5.73
CA THR A 4 7.47 5.68 -5.60
C THR A 4 7.22 5.00 -6.95
N ILE A 5 7.01 5.78 -8.02
CA ILE A 5 6.82 5.25 -9.37
C ILE A 5 8.10 4.54 -9.83
N ALA A 6 9.27 5.18 -9.68
CA ALA A 6 10.56 4.58 -10.02
C ALA A 6 10.85 3.30 -9.22
N TYR A 7 10.50 3.30 -7.93
CA TYR A 7 10.59 2.14 -7.05
C TYR A 7 9.72 0.99 -7.58
N LEU A 8 8.45 1.23 -7.91
CA LEU A 8 7.55 0.21 -8.47
C LEU A 8 8.07 -0.30 -9.82
N ARG A 9 8.58 0.59 -10.68
CA ARG A 9 9.20 0.24 -11.97
C ARG A 9 10.39 -0.70 -11.82
N LYS A 10 11.22 -0.53 -10.78
CA LYS A 10 12.36 -1.41 -10.50
C LYS A 10 11.93 -2.88 -10.32
N TYR A 11 10.70 -3.12 -9.89
CA TYR A 11 10.13 -4.45 -9.71
C TYR A 11 9.20 -4.88 -10.84
N GLY A 12 9.23 -4.19 -11.97
CA GLY A 12 8.47 -4.57 -13.17
C GLY A 12 6.99 -4.16 -13.15
N VAL A 13 6.55 -3.38 -12.17
CA VAL A 13 5.18 -2.85 -12.14
C VAL A 13 5.05 -1.78 -13.23
N GLU A 14 4.24 -2.04 -14.25
CA GLU A 14 4.03 -1.11 -15.38
C GLU A 14 2.76 -0.28 -15.24
N ASN A 15 1.69 -0.89 -14.75
CA ASN A 15 0.38 -0.25 -14.59
C ASN A 15 0.28 0.26 -13.15
N ILE A 16 0.14 1.57 -12.97
CA ILE A 16 0.04 2.19 -11.65
C ILE A 16 -1.20 3.06 -11.62
N ILE A 17 -2.06 2.81 -10.65
CA ILE A 17 -3.27 3.60 -10.43
C ILE A 17 -2.96 4.61 -9.32
N LEU A 18 -3.08 5.89 -9.64
CA LEU A 18 -2.97 6.98 -8.68
C LEU A 18 -4.39 7.36 -8.24
N ALA A 19 -4.63 7.37 -6.93
CA ALA A 19 -5.89 7.80 -6.34
C ALA A 19 -5.74 9.14 -5.60
N PRO A 20 -5.49 10.26 -6.31
CA PRO A 20 -5.30 11.55 -5.67
C PRO A 20 -6.62 12.09 -5.10
N SER A 21 -6.60 12.45 -3.81
CA SER A 21 -7.72 13.11 -3.13
C SER A 21 -7.54 14.63 -2.99
N TYR A 22 -6.31 15.13 -3.09
CA TYR A 22 -5.99 16.56 -2.99
C TYR A 22 -5.32 17.05 -4.28
N LEU A 23 -5.88 18.11 -4.88
CA LEU A 23 -5.41 18.72 -6.13
C LEU A 23 -5.11 17.70 -7.25
N PRO A 24 -6.07 16.83 -7.61
CA PRO A 24 -5.87 15.76 -8.60
C PRO A 24 -5.41 16.32 -9.96
N GLU A 25 -5.90 17.49 -10.35
CA GLU A 25 -5.52 18.25 -11.55
C GLU A 25 -4.02 18.53 -11.62
N VAL A 26 -3.40 18.94 -10.50
CA VAL A 26 -1.96 19.26 -10.44
C VAL A 26 -1.13 18.00 -10.65
N ILE A 27 -1.54 16.90 -10.02
CA ILE A 27 -0.87 15.59 -10.14
C ILE A 27 -1.00 15.08 -11.57
N GLN A 28 -2.20 15.12 -12.15
CA GLN A 28 -2.44 14.69 -13.54
C GLN A 28 -1.65 15.53 -14.54
N ASN A 29 -1.61 16.85 -14.39
CA ASN A 29 -0.86 17.74 -15.28
C ASN A 29 0.65 17.50 -15.21
N TYR A 30 1.19 17.18 -14.03
CA TYR A 30 2.61 16.91 -13.86
C TYR A 30 3.02 15.54 -14.42
N PHE A 31 2.28 14.50 -14.06
CA PHE A 31 2.65 13.11 -14.36
C PHE A 31 2.14 12.62 -15.72
N GLY A 32 1.09 13.25 -16.26
CA GLY A 32 0.47 12.85 -17.53
C GLY A 32 0.06 11.37 -17.52
N ASP A 33 0.33 10.67 -18.62
CA ASP A 33 0.10 9.22 -18.72
C ASP A 33 1.21 8.36 -18.08
N GLY A 34 2.24 8.97 -17.50
CA GLY A 34 3.39 8.28 -16.90
C GLY A 34 4.48 7.83 -17.86
N SER A 35 4.31 8.05 -19.18
CA SER A 35 5.25 7.59 -20.21
C SER A 35 6.68 8.08 -19.97
N LYS A 36 6.84 9.32 -19.49
CA LYS A 36 8.13 9.92 -19.13
C LYS A 36 8.86 9.19 -18.00
N LEU A 37 8.13 8.46 -17.16
CA LEU A 37 8.64 7.65 -16.05
C LEU A 37 8.70 6.16 -16.39
N GLY A 38 8.41 5.80 -17.65
CA GLY A 38 8.33 4.42 -18.11
C GLY A 38 7.17 3.62 -17.52
N ALA A 39 6.13 4.30 -17.01
CA ALA A 39 4.93 3.68 -16.43
C ALA A 39 3.67 3.99 -17.28
N ARG A 40 2.58 3.28 -17.02
CA ARG A 40 1.22 3.62 -17.47
C ARG A 40 0.41 4.05 -16.25
N LEU A 41 0.09 5.34 -16.17
CA LEU A 41 -0.67 5.90 -15.06
C LEU A 41 -2.16 5.99 -15.39
N THR A 42 -2.97 5.48 -14.47
CA THR A 42 -4.42 5.65 -14.45
C THR A 42 -4.79 6.46 -13.22
N TYR A 43 -5.79 7.33 -13.33
CA TYR A 43 -6.21 8.19 -12.23
C TYR A 43 -7.63 7.85 -11.78
N THR A 44 -7.80 7.62 -10.50
CA THR A 44 -9.12 7.46 -9.88
C THR A 44 -9.33 8.63 -8.92
N VAL A 45 -10.05 9.65 -9.38
CA VAL A 45 -10.35 10.83 -8.55
C VAL A 45 -11.53 10.51 -7.65
N GLU A 46 -11.30 10.56 -6.34
CA GLU A 46 -12.39 10.49 -5.37
C GLU A 46 -13.19 11.78 -5.38
N THR A 47 -14.51 11.68 -5.56
CA THR A 47 -15.43 12.81 -5.42
C THR A 47 -15.78 13.09 -3.95
N ASN A 48 -15.72 12.07 -3.10
CA ASN A 48 -15.89 12.16 -1.65
C ASN A 48 -14.83 11.29 -0.96
N PRO A 49 -14.30 11.71 0.20
CA PRO A 49 -13.30 10.94 0.92
C PRO A 49 -13.93 9.68 1.52
N LEU A 50 -13.60 8.52 0.96
CA LEU A 50 -14.08 7.21 1.43
C LEU A 50 -13.03 6.46 2.28
N GLY A 51 -11.91 7.11 2.56
CA GLY A 51 -10.77 6.53 3.26
C GLY A 51 -9.95 5.59 2.38
N THR A 52 -8.89 4.98 2.95
CA THR A 52 -7.91 4.18 2.19
C THR A 52 -8.56 3.03 1.41
N ALA A 53 -9.49 2.30 2.03
CA ALA A 53 -10.20 1.20 1.37
C ALA A 53 -11.16 1.69 0.27
N GLY A 54 -11.69 2.91 0.40
CA GLY A 54 -12.55 3.54 -0.60
C GLY A 54 -11.81 3.84 -1.90
N ALA A 55 -10.58 4.34 -1.81
CA ALA A 55 -9.72 4.56 -2.97
C ALA A 55 -9.46 3.24 -3.74
N VAL A 56 -9.18 2.16 -3.02
CA VAL A 56 -9.02 0.82 -3.62
C VAL A 56 -10.31 0.34 -4.28
N LYS A 57 -11.46 0.55 -3.64
CA LYS A 57 -12.77 0.18 -4.19
C LYS A 57 -13.10 0.96 -5.48
N ASN A 58 -12.76 2.23 -5.56
CA ASN A 58 -12.95 3.03 -6.78
C ASN A 58 -12.06 2.56 -7.94
N ALA A 59 -10.91 1.96 -7.62
CA ALA A 59 -10.00 1.38 -8.58
C ALA A 59 -10.38 -0.05 -9.01
N GLU A 60 -11.38 -0.69 -8.36
CA GLU A 60 -11.72 -2.12 -8.54
C GLU A 60 -11.84 -2.56 -10.00
N GLN A 61 -12.42 -1.73 -10.86
CA GLN A 61 -12.59 -2.03 -12.29
C GLN A 61 -11.26 -2.26 -13.05
N TYR A 62 -10.15 -1.79 -12.51
CA TYR A 62 -8.80 -1.94 -13.07
C TYR A 62 -8.00 -3.06 -12.39
N LEU A 63 -8.55 -3.71 -11.35
CA LEU A 63 -7.85 -4.68 -10.52
C LEU A 63 -8.29 -6.11 -10.90
N ASP A 64 -7.65 -6.66 -11.94
CA ASP A 64 -8.00 -7.97 -12.52
C ASP A 64 -7.08 -9.13 -12.09
N SER A 65 -5.99 -8.82 -11.40
CA SER A 65 -4.89 -9.72 -11.08
C SER A 65 -4.29 -9.38 -9.71
N THR A 66 -3.25 -10.10 -9.26
CA THR A 66 -2.54 -9.72 -8.03
C THR A 66 -1.98 -8.31 -8.18
N PHE A 67 -2.37 -7.42 -7.27
CA PHE A 67 -1.93 -6.03 -7.22
C PHE A 67 -1.30 -5.71 -5.88
N VAL A 68 -0.55 -4.60 -5.84
CA VAL A 68 0.03 -4.03 -4.62
C VAL A 68 -0.69 -2.72 -4.31
N VAL A 69 -1.04 -2.51 -3.05
CA VAL A 69 -1.55 -1.23 -2.55
C VAL A 69 -0.51 -0.61 -1.64
N LEU A 70 -0.24 0.67 -1.81
CA LEU A 70 0.66 1.42 -0.95
C LEU A 70 0.15 2.83 -0.74
N ASN A 71 0.32 3.35 0.47
CA ASN A 71 0.07 4.77 0.71
C ASN A 71 1.09 5.62 -0.06
N GLY A 72 0.63 6.73 -0.66
CA GLY A 72 1.45 7.56 -1.54
C GLY A 72 2.56 8.36 -0.85
N ASP A 73 2.53 8.43 0.48
CA ASP A 73 3.50 9.10 1.35
C ASP A 73 4.55 8.15 1.94
N ILE A 74 4.47 6.84 1.64
CA ILE A 74 5.45 5.87 2.10
C ILE A 74 6.76 6.00 1.32
N PHE A 75 7.85 6.14 2.07
CA PHE A 75 9.21 5.98 1.58
C PHE A 75 9.77 4.66 2.12
N THR A 76 10.18 3.76 1.22
CA THR A 76 10.51 2.38 1.60
C THR A 76 11.61 1.79 0.71
N ASP A 77 12.42 0.92 1.30
CA ASP A 77 13.38 0.06 0.63
C ASP A 77 12.91 -1.41 0.55
N LEU A 78 11.66 -1.69 0.95
CA LEU A 78 11.07 -3.02 0.94
C LEU A 78 11.25 -3.67 -0.44
N ASN A 79 11.61 -4.96 -0.47
CA ASN A 79 11.57 -5.73 -1.69
C ASN A 79 10.14 -6.22 -1.98
N ILE A 80 9.37 -5.47 -2.77
CA ILE A 80 8.01 -5.89 -3.15
C ILE A 80 8.01 -7.14 -4.03
N GLY A 81 9.10 -7.46 -4.73
CA GLY A 81 9.24 -8.74 -5.43
C GLY A 81 9.20 -9.93 -4.47
N ASP A 82 9.95 -9.84 -3.36
CA ASP A 82 9.94 -10.87 -2.32
C ASP A 82 8.58 -10.96 -1.61
N MET A 83 7.92 -9.82 -1.38
CA MET A 83 6.57 -9.76 -0.82
C MET A 83 5.53 -10.41 -1.74
N LEU A 84 5.56 -10.11 -3.03
CA LEU A 84 4.69 -10.73 -4.04
C LEU A 84 4.92 -12.24 -4.12
N ALA A 85 6.19 -12.67 -4.14
CA ALA A 85 6.53 -14.09 -4.14
C ALA A 85 6.06 -14.77 -2.85
N PHE A 86 6.15 -14.10 -1.69
CA PHE A 86 5.63 -14.60 -0.42
C PHE A 86 4.10 -14.72 -0.45
N HIS A 87 3.39 -13.70 -0.94
CA HIS A 87 1.93 -13.70 -1.11
C HIS A 87 1.47 -14.89 -1.95
N GLN A 88 2.08 -15.07 -3.13
CA GLN A 88 1.78 -16.18 -4.04
C GLN A 88 2.03 -17.55 -3.40
N ARG A 89 3.18 -17.74 -2.72
CA ARG A 89 3.48 -19.00 -2.02
C ARG A 89 2.50 -19.32 -0.89
N LYS A 90 2.01 -18.29 -0.19
CA LYS A 90 1.05 -18.46 0.92
C LYS A 90 -0.37 -18.70 0.44
N GLY A 91 -0.73 -18.27 -0.78
CA GLY A 91 -2.10 -18.34 -1.29
C GLY A 91 -3.08 -17.55 -0.41
N ALA A 92 -2.60 -16.51 0.26
CA ALA A 92 -3.40 -15.71 1.18
C ALA A 92 -4.32 -14.75 0.42
N LYS A 93 -5.47 -14.40 1.01
CA LYS A 93 -6.37 -13.38 0.42
C LYS A 93 -5.73 -11.99 0.36
N ALA A 94 -4.86 -11.68 1.31
CA ALA A 94 -4.11 -10.44 1.38
C ALA A 94 -2.78 -10.70 2.09
N THR A 95 -1.80 -9.85 1.86
CA THR A 95 -0.54 -9.81 2.60
C THR A 95 -0.35 -8.38 3.09
N ILE A 96 0.32 -8.21 4.22
CA ILE A 96 0.57 -6.90 4.83
C ILE A 96 2.05 -6.83 5.12
N ALA A 97 2.72 -5.77 4.66
CA ALA A 97 4.07 -5.48 5.09
C ALA A 97 4.04 -4.97 6.53
N LEU A 98 4.84 -5.59 7.41
CA LEU A 98 4.97 -5.18 8.79
C LEU A 98 6.35 -4.59 9.05
N THR A 99 6.43 -3.60 9.92
CA THR A 99 7.69 -3.05 10.44
C THR A 99 7.61 -2.89 11.95
N GLN A 100 8.76 -2.88 12.62
CA GLN A 100 8.84 -2.65 14.06
C GLN A 100 9.07 -1.18 14.35
N VAL A 101 8.38 -0.66 15.36
CA VAL A 101 8.55 0.71 15.86
C VAL A 101 8.62 0.71 17.38
N ASP A 102 9.34 1.67 17.96
CA ASP A 102 9.44 1.79 19.42
C ASP A 102 8.11 2.21 20.07
N ASN A 103 7.30 3.02 19.37
CA ASN A 103 6.00 3.49 19.84
C ASN A 103 4.90 3.22 18.80
N PRO A 104 4.06 2.18 19.00
CA PRO A 104 3.05 1.78 18.03
C PRO A 104 1.70 2.49 18.17
N ASN A 105 1.51 3.38 19.16
CA ASN A 105 0.18 3.93 19.51
C ASN A 105 -0.50 4.73 18.38
N ALA A 106 0.26 5.20 17.39
CA ALA A 106 -0.26 5.95 16.25
C ALA A 106 -0.65 5.07 15.05
N PHE A 107 -0.44 3.76 15.12
CA PHE A 107 -0.52 2.84 13.98
C PHE A 107 -1.43 1.64 14.25
N GLY A 108 -1.66 0.83 13.22
CA GLY A 108 -2.32 -0.48 13.36
C GLY A 108 -1.34 -1.55 13.82
N LEU A 109 -1.50 -2.05 15.05
CA LEU A 109 -0.79 -3.21 15.56
C LEU A 109 -1.22 -4.48 14.84
N VAL A 110 -0.26 -5.33 14.51
CA VAL A 110 -0.52 -6.61 13.85
C VAL A 110 0.14 -7.74 14.60
N GLU A 111 -0.70 -8.62 15.17
CA GLU A 111 -0.25 -9.85 15.81
C GLU A 111 -0.13 -10.96 14.77
N THR A 112 0.92 -11.77 14.88
CA THR A 112 1.15 -12.90 13.97
C THR A 112 1.47 -14.17 14.75
N ALA A 113 1.00 -15.29 14.21
CA ALA A 113 1.44 -16.62 14.64
C ALA A 113 2.85 -16.94 14.10
N SER A 114 3.45 -18.01 14.59
CA SER A 114 4.80 -18.46 14.19
C SER A 114 4.94 -18.78 12.69
N ASP A 115 3.83 -19.10 12.02
CA ASP A 115 3.77 -19.35 10.58
C ASP A 115 3.59 -18.07 9.74
N ARG A 116 3.63 -16.89 10.37
CA ARG A 116 3.41 -15.54 9.82
C ARG A 116 1.97 -15.22 9.43
N ARG A 117 0.99 -16.01 9.88
CA ARG A 117 -0.43 -15.68 9.69
C ARG A 117 -0.85 -14.60 10.68
N VAL A 118 -1.60 -13.59 10.20
CA VAL A 118 -2.21 -12.56 11.07
C VAL A 118 -3.24 -13.21 11.99
N THR A 119 -3.15 -12.92 13.29
CA THR A 119 -4.06 -13.40 14.34
C THR A 119 -4.87 -12.29 14.98
N GLY A 120 -4.40 -11.05 14.92
CA GLY A 120 -5.05 -9.89 15.50
C GLY A 120 -4.64 -8.60 14.80
N PHE A 121 -5.54 -7.63 14.77
CA PHE A 121 -5.31 -6.28 14.27
C PHE A 121 -5.97 -5.27 15.20
N VAL A 122 -5.21 -4.30 15.71
CA VAL A 122 -5.71 -3.24 16.60
C VAL A 122 -5.26 -1.89 16.08
N GLU A 123 -6.21 -1.06 15.64
CA GLU A 123 -5.92 0.29 15.13
C GLU A 123 -5.75 1.29 16.28
N LYS A 124 -4.62 2.00 16.29
CA LYS A 124 -4.31 3.08 17.26
C LYS A 124 -4.56 2.63 18.71
N PRO A 125 -3.81 1.62 19.17
CA PRO A 125 -4.03 1.00 20.47
C PRO A 125 -3.84 2.01 21.59
N SER A 126 -4.62 1.86 22.67
CA SER A 126 -4.26 2.46 23.96
C SER A 126 -3.02 1.76 24.55
N PRO A 127 -2.27 2.38 25.49
CA PRO A 127 -1.05 1.80 26.03
C PRO A 127 -1.20 0.39 26.63
N ASP A 128 -2.37 0.08 27.19
CA ASP A 128 -2.73 -1.22 27.75
C ASP A 128 -3.05 -2.29 26.70
N GLN A 129 -3.30 -1.90 25.45
CA GLN A 129 -3.58 -2.79 24.32
C GLN A 129 -2.32 -3.17 23.53
N VAL A 130 -1.15 -2.62 23.87
CA VAL A 130 0.09 -2.88 23.14
C VAL A 130 0.67 -4.24 23.50
N THR A 131 0.46 -5.23 22.62
CA THR A 131 0.95 -6.61 22.78
C THR A 131 2.16 -6.95 21.91
N THR A 132 2.45 -6.10 20.91
CA THR A 132 3.52 -6.27 19.93
C THR A 132 4.03 -4.91 19.49
N ASN A 133 5.20 -4.86 18.88
CA ASN A 133 5.75 -3.66 18.24
C ASN A 133 5.67 -3.73 16.71
N TRP A 134 5.09 -4.80 16.16
CA TRP A 134 4.82 -4.93 14.73
C TRP A 134 3.60 -4.10 14.34
N ILE A 135 3.83 -3.15 13.45
CA ILE A 135 2.78 -2.30 12.88
C ILE A 135 2.60 -2.59 11.40
N ASN A 136 1.40 -2.32 10.91
CA ASN A 136 1.13 -2.23 9.48
C ASN A 136 1.93 -1.08 8.85
N ALA A 137 2.80 -1.41 7.89
CA ALA A 137 3.65 -0.44 7.20
C ALA A 137 2.92 0.32 6.07
N GLY A 138 1.64 0.03 5.81
CA GLY A 138 0.83 0.67 4.78
C GLY A 138 1.15 0.20 3.36
N ILE A 139 1.71 -1.01 3.22
CA ILE A 139 1.93 -1.70 1.95
C ILE A 139 1.26 -3.08 2.04
N TYR A 140 0.50 -3.44 1.01
CA TYR A 140 -0.38 -4.61 0.96
C TYR A 140 -0.22 -5.36 -0.36
#